data_AF-A0A1G4EWF8-F1
#
_entry.id   AF-A0A1G4EWF8-F1
#
_cell.length_a   1.000
_cell.length_b   1.000
_cell.length_c   1.000
_cell.angle_alpha   90.00
_cell.angle_beta   90.00
_cell.angle_gamma   90.00
#
_symmetry.space_group_name_H-M   'P 1'
#
loop_
_entity.id
_entity.type
_entity.pdbx_description
1 polymer ?
#
loop_
_entity_poly.entity_id
_entity_poly.type
_entity_poly.pdbx_seq_one_letter_code
_entity_poly.pdbx_strand_id
1 'polypeptide(L)'
;MIEVKELSPNWGALALGIYNKNNEKEQMDMRKFTQDVNEYEEENTSIKSPNKFVQTIFTDQRKTKANDELLAENKKTYELDFIEGDKKDIETKIENYGKVIKLEEENGKTVYEKVKELKDEMKYQTEAEKMETQSKISSLESKIKSSEKNVELFKGEQKIARDKIKKLEQKAQEINKI
;
A
#
# COMPACT_ATOMS: atom_id res chain seq x y z
N MET A 1 -18.76 -13.85 -5.88
CA MET A 1 -18.69 -14.75 -7.05
C MET A 1 -19.40 -14.04 -8.20
N ILE A 2 -18.80 -13.99 -9.38
CA ILE A 2 -19.40 -13.35 -10.56
C ILE A 2 -19.82 -14.48 -11.50
N GLU A 3 -21.06 -14.42 -11.95
CA GLU A 3 -21.65 -15.44 -12.82
C GLU A 3 -22.19 -14.75 -14.07
N VAL A 4 -21.78 -15.24 -15.24
CA VAL A 4 -22.31 -14.80 -16.53
C VAL A 4 -23.41 -15.77 -16.92
N LYS A 5 -24.67 -15.32 -16.90
CA LYS A 5 -25.83 -16.17 -17.16
C LYS A 5 -26.18 -16.30 -18.64
N GLU A 6 -26.14 -15.18 -19.36
CA GLU A 6 -26.49 -15.12 -20.78
C GLU A 6 -25.52 -14.20 -21.52
N LEU A 7 -24.68 -14.78 -22.38
CA LEU A 7 -23.81 -14.04 -23.30
C LEU A 7 -24.36 -14.21 -24.72
N SER A 8 -24.67 -13.10 -25.39
CA SER A 8 -25.13 -13.14 -26.78
C SER A 8 -24.01 -13.71 -27.68
N PRO A 9 -24.33 -14.61 -28.63
CA PRO A 9 -23.35 -15.21 -29.53
C PRO A 9 -22.66 -14.20 -30.45
N ASN A 10 -23.17 -12.97 -30.51
CA ASN A 10 -22.57 -11.87 -31.26
C ASN A 10 -21.33 -11.26 -30.54
N TRP A 11 -21.07 -11.64 -29.29
CA TRP A 11 -19.87 -11.20 -28.55
C TRP A 11 -18.74 -12.22 -28.72
N GLY A 12 -17.64 -11.81 -29.36
CA GLY A 12 -16.46 -12.67 -29.53
C GLY A 12 -15.59 -12.79 -28.27
N ALA A 13 -15.59 -11.76 -27.42
CA ALA A 13 -14.92 -11.74 -26.12
C ALA A 13 -15.64 -10.75 -25.19
N LEU A 14 -15.61 -11.05 -23.88
CA LEU A 14 -16.10 -10.14 -22.84
C LEU A 14 -14.94 -9.84 -21.88
N ALA A 15 -14.51 -8.58 -21.84
CA ALA A 15 -13.58 -8.09 -20.83
C ALA A 15 -14.37 -7.32 -19.77
N LEU A 16 -14.24 -7.73 -18.51
CA LEU A 16 -14.85 -7.04 -17.38
C LEU A 16 -13.75 -6.42 -16.52
N GLY A 17 -13.59 -5.11 -16.62
CA GLY A 17 -12.75 -4.34 -15.72
C GLY A 17 -13.54 -3.95 -14.47
N ILE A 18 -13.25 -4.57 -13.32
CA ILE A 18 -13.79 -4.13 -12.04
C ILE A 18 -12.74 -3.24 -11.41
N TYR A 19 -12.88 -1.93 -11.62
CA TYR A 19 -12.10 -0.96 -10.87
C TYR A 19 -12.92 -0.58 -9.64
N ASN A 20 -12.39 -0.85 -8.46
CA ASN A 20 -12.91 -0.15 -7.29
C ASN A 20 -12.38 1.27 -7.39
N LYS A 21 -13.23 2.22 -7.79
CA LYS A 21 -12.92 3.64 -7.71
C LYS A 21 -13.00 4.04 -6.23
N ASN A 22 -12.11 3.51 -5.41
CA ASN A 22 -11.80 4.12 -4.13
C ASN A 22 -11.21 5.50 -4.50
N ASN A 23 -12.07 6.51 -4.53
CA ASN A 23 -11.65 7.92 -4.49
C ASN A 23 -11.01 8.24 -3.12
N GLU A 24 -11.06 7.31 -2.18
CA GLU A 24 -10.06 7.23 -1.13
C GLU A 24 -8.73 6.96 -1.82
N LYS A 25 -7.94 8.03 -2.00
CA LYS A 25 -6.50 7.92 -1.88
C LYS A 25 -6.27 6.85 -0.81
N GLU A 26 -5.56 5.77 -1.10
CA GLU A 26 -4.87 5.03 -0.05
C GLU A 26 -3.89 6.03 0.57
N GLN A 27 -4.40 7.01 1.31
CA GLN A 27 -3.75 7.53 2.49
C GLN A 27 -3.75 6.32 3.40
N MET A 28 -2.70 5.51 3.24
CA MET A 28 -2.20 4.72 4.34
C MET A 28 -2.13 5.70 5.51
N ASP A 29 -3.08 5.62 6.43
CA ASP A 29 -3.18 6.56 7.53
C ASP A 29 -1.93 6.35 8.37
N MET A 30 -0.91 7.18 8.13
CA MET A 30 0.39 7.05 8.77
C MET A 30 0.25 7.16 10.30
N ARG A 31 -0.87 7.71 10.80
CA ARG A 31 -1.21 7.74 12.24
C ARG A 31 -1.43 6.35 12.83
N LYS A 32 -1.93 5.38 12.06
CA LYS A 32 -2.05 3.98 12.51
C LYS A 32 -0.71 3.30 12.77
N PHE A 33 0.38 3.83 12.20
CA PHE A 33 1.72 3.27 12.36
C PHE A 33 2.58 4.04 13.37
N THR A 34 2.12 5.21 13.83
CA THR A 34 2.83 6.08 14.77
C THR A 34 2.11 6.26 16.11
N GLN A 35 0.86 5.81 16.25
CA GLN A 35 0.13 5.86 17.52
C GLN A 35 0.55 4.73 18.47
N ASP A 36 0.77 5.11 19.73
CA ASP A 36 1.10 4.23 20.85
C ASP A 36 0.09 3.08 20.97
N VAL A 37 0.60 1.91 21.38
CA VAL A 37 -0.02 0.57 21.40
C VAL A 37 -1.29 0.45 22.29
N ASN A 38 -1.83 1.54 22.85
CA ASN A 38 -2.90 1.52 23.84
C ASN A 38 -4.21 2.16 23.38
N GLU A 39 -4.71 1.80 22.19
CA GLU A 39 -6.13 1.98 21.87
C GLU A 39 -6.55 1.00 20.77
N TYR A 40 -6.70 -0.27 21.15
CA TYR A 40 -7.55 -1.18 20.39
C TYR A 40 -8.98 -0.94 20.86
N GLU A 41 -9.71 -0.04 20.21
CA GLU A 41 -11.17 -0.14 20.22
C GLU A 41 -11.59 -1.29 19.31
N GLU A 42 -12.37 -2.18 19.91
CA GLU A 42 -13.10 -3.26 19.27
C GLU A 42 -14.12 -2.74 18.24
N GLU A 43 -14.73 -3.70 17.55
CA GLU A 43 -15.84 -3.58 16.59
C GLU A 43 -15.41 -3.31 15.13
N ASN A 44 -15.56 -4.26 14.21
CA ASN A 44 -16.85 -4.86 13.89
C ASN A 44 -16.66 -6.28 13.34
N THR A 45 -17.01 -7.28 14.15
CA THR A 45 -17.37 -8.62 13.68
C THR A 45 -18.76 -8.56 13.03
N SER A 46 -18.84 -7.96 11.84
CA SER A 46 -20.02 -8.12 11.00
C SER A 46 -20.05 -9.56 10.49
N ILE A 47 -20.98 -10.33 11.03
CA ILE A 47 -21.36 -11.67 10.59
C ILE A 47 -21.71 -11.58 9.09
N LYS A 48 -20.75 -11.89 8.22
CA LYS A 48 -20.94 -11.94 6.77
C LYS A 48 -21.83 -13.12 6.42
N SER A 49 -23.12 -12.86 6.21
CA SER A 49 -24.02 -13.78 5.52
C SER A 49 -23.39 -14.22 4.19
N PRO A 50 -23.33 -15.53 3.86
CA PRO A 50 -22.73 -15.97 2.62
C PRO A 50 -23.65 -15.63 1.45
N ASN A 51 -23.12 -14.88 0.49
CA ASN A 51 -23.68 -14.69 -0.86
C ASN A 51 -25.06 -14.01 -0.98
N LYS A 52 -25.20 -12.77 -0.52
CA LYS A 52 -26.28 -11.90 -1.00
C LYS A 52 -25.95 -11.40 -2.40
N PHE A 53 -26.77 -11.73 -3.39
CA PHE A 53 -26.69 -11.20 -4.75
C PHE A 53 -26.78 -9.67 -4.71
N VAL A 54 -25.72 -8.98 -5.16
CA VAL A 54 -25.59 -7.53 -4.96
C VAL A 54 -26.26 -6.74 -6.07
N GLN A 55 -26.05 -7.10 -7.34
CA GLN A 55 -26.53 -6.32 -8.47
C GLN A 55 -26.48 -7.11 -9.78
N THR A 56 -27.49 -6.93 -10.63
CA THR A 56 -27.46 -7.36 -12.05
C THR A 56 -27.14 -6.16 -12.93
N ILE A 57 -26.18 -6.30 -13.84
CA ILE A 57 -25.92 -5.32 -14.90
C ILE A 57 -26.56 -5.85 -16.18
N PHE A 58 -27.44 -5.05 -16.78
CA PHE A 58 -28.03 -5.35 -18.08
C PHE A 58 -27.39 -4.46 -19.14
N THR A 59 -26.93 -5.05 -20.23
CA THR A 59 -26.41 -4.33 -21.39
C THR A 59 -27.37 -4.54 -22.56
N ASP A 60 -27.99 -3.47 -23.07
CA ASP A 60 -28.78 -3.53 -24.31
C ASP A 60 -27.84 -3.31 -25.50
N GLN A 61 -27.53 -4.38 -26.21
CA GLN A 61 -26.64 -4.38 -27.38
C GLN A 61 -27.06 -3.40 -28.49
N ARG A 62 -28.33 -2.97 -28.53
CA ARG A 62 -28.83 -1.99 -29.51
C ARG A 62 -28.54 -0.54 -29.11
N LYS A 63 -28.22 -0.31 -27.84
CA LYS A 63 -27.97 1.01 -27.26
C LYS A 63 -26.48 1.26 -26.98
N THR A 64 -25.65 0.23 -27.09
CA THR A 64 -24.20 0.39 -27.08
C THR A 64 -23.77 1.09 -28.35
N LYS A 65 -23.10 2.24 -28.22
CA LYS A 65 -22.42 2.87 -29.35
C LYS A 65 -21.32 1.92 -29.78
N ALA A 66 -21.49 1.30 -30.96
CA ALA A 66 -20.38 0.64 -31.63
C ALA A 66 -19.36 1.74 -31.93
N ASN A 67 -18.21 1.67 -31.26
CA ASN A 67 -17.07 2.46 -31.66
C ASN A 67 -16.21 1.54 -32.53
N ASP A 68 -16.38 1.61 -33.84
CA ASP A 68 -15.58 0.81 -34.79
C ASP A 68 -14.11 1.28 -34.83
N GLU A 69 -13.79 2.43 -34.20
CA GLU A 69 -12.41 2.89 -33.95
C GLU A 69 -11.82 2.31 -32.67
N LEU A 70 -12.61 1.63 -31.82
CA LEU A 70 -12.06 0.59 -30.94
C LEU A 70 -11.68 -0.57 -31.85
N LEU A 71 -10.65 -0.35 -32.65
CA LEU A 71 -9.85 -1.41 -33.22
C LEU A 71 -9.64 -2.38 -32.08
N ALA A 72 -10.10 -3.61 -32.27
CA ALA A 72 -9.81 -4.69 -31.35
C ALA A 72 -8.29 -4.75 -31.23
N GLU A 73 -7.75 -4.03 -30.25
CA GLU A 73 -6.32 -4.02 -30.05
C GLU A 73 -5.92 -5.47 -29.90
N ASN A 74 -4.80 -5.82 -30.51
CA ASN A 74 -4.36 -7.20 -30.42
C ASN A 74 -4.19 -7.54 -28.93
N LYS A 75 -4.44 -8.80 -28.58
CA LYS A 75 -4.33 -9.27 -27.19
C LYS A 75 -3.04 -8.80 -26.50
N LYS A 76 -1.96 -8.68 -27.27
CA LYS A 76 -0.65 -8.22 -26.83
C LYS A 76 -0.66 -6.75 -26.35
N THR A 77 -1.33 -5.83 -27.02
CA THR A 77 -1.45 -4.43 -26.54
C THR A 77 -2.18 -4.36 -25.20
N TYR A 78 -3.32 -5.05 -25.06
CA TYR A 78 -4.04 -5.09 -23.79
C TYR A 78 -3.23 -5.69 -22.64
N GLU A 79 -2.45 -6.75 -22.90
CA GLU A 79 -1.59 -7.35 -21.87
C GLU A 79 -0.45 -6.41 -21.45
N LEU A 80 0.10 -5.63 -22.38
CA LEU A 80 1.13 -4.63 -22.08
C LEU A 80 0.56 -3.44 -21.29
N ASP A 81 -0.61 -2.94 -21.66
CA ASP A 81 -1.29 -1.84 -20.95
C ASP A 81 -1.59 -2.21 -19.50
N PHE A 82 -2.06 -3.43 -19.25
CA PHE A 82 -2.30 -3.91 -17.89
C PHE A 82 -1.00 -4.00 -17.09
N ILE A 83 0.09 -4.50 -17.70
CA ILE A 83 1.41 -4.54 -17.07
C ILE A 83 1.91 -3.14 -16.73
N GLU A 84 1.73 -2.17 -17.64
CA GLU A 84 2.13 -0.78 -17.40
C GLU A 84 1.33 -0.14 -16.26
N GLY A 85 0.02 -0.35 -16.21
CA GLY A 85 -0.84 0.07 -15.11
C GLY A 85 -0.39 -0.50 -13.77
N ASP A 86 -0.20 -1.82 -13.70
CA ASP A 86 0.29 -2.52 -12.50
C ASP A 86 1.66 -1.98 -12.06
N LYS A 87 2.58 -1.74 -13.01
CA LYS A 87 3.90 -1.16 -12.71
C LYS A 87 3.78 0.22 -12.08
N LYS A 88 2.95 1.09 -12.66
CA LYS A 88 2.75 2.46 -12.17
C LYS A 88 2.17 2.49 -10.74
N ASP A 89 1.24 1.59 -10.45
CA ASP A 89 0.68 1.45 -9.09
C ASP A 89 1.75 0.98 -8.09
N ILE A 90 2.59 0.01 -8.49
CA ILE A 90 3.69 -0.47 -7.65
C ILE A 90 4.76 0.61 -7.45
N GLU A 91 5.10 1.38 -8.49
CA GLU A 91 6.04 2.50 -8.40
C GLU A 91 5.55 3.57 -7.41
N THR A 92 4.26 3.90 -7.46
CA THR A 92 3.62 4.81 -6.50
C THR A 92 3.74 4.28 -5.06
N LYS A 93 3.56 2.97 -4.86
CA LYS A 93 3.76 2.33 -3.54
C LYS A 93 5.21 2.44 -3.07
N ILE A 94 6.19 2.20 -3.95
CA ILE A 94 7.62 2.35 -3.64
C ILE A 94 7.94 3.78 -3.21
N GLU A 95 7.41 4.78 -3.92
CA GLU A 95 7.59 6.19 -3.56
C GLU A 95 7.03 6.49 -2.16
N ASN A 96 5.82 6.00 -1.87
CA ASN A 96 5.18 6.19 -0.57
C ASN A 96 5.98 5.54 0.57
N TYR A 97 6.47 4.31 0.40
CA TYR A 97 7.39 3.71 1.37
C TYR A 97 8.65 4.55 1.56
N GLY A 98 9.17 5.16 0.49
CA GLY A 98 10.32 6.06 0.57
C GLY A 98 10.07 7.31 1.40
N LYS A 99 8.86 7.89 1.32
CA LYS A 99 8.44 9.02 2.14
C LYS A 99 8.34 8.64 3.62
N VAL A 100 7.73 7.49 3.91
CA VAL A 100 7.61 6.97 5.29
C VAL A 100 8.97 6.69 5.91
N ILE A 101 9.88 6.04 5.16
CA ILE A 101 11.25 5.77 5.62
C ILE A 101 11.97 7.06 6.00
N LYS A 102 11.90 8.09 5.14
CA LYS A 102 12.57 9.38 5.42
C LYS A 102 12.02 10.05 6.68
N LEU A 103 10.69 10.08 6.82
CA LEU A 103 10.04 10.66 7.99
C LEU A 103 10.45 9.92 9.28
N GLU A 104 10.51 8.59 9.22
CA GLU A 104 10.87 7.75 10.35
C GLU A 104 12.36 7.91 10.72
N GLU A 105 13.25 7.98 9.73
CA GLU A 105 14.69 8.26 9.92
C GLU A 105 14.93 9.67 10.50
N GLU A 106 14.17 10.68 10.07
CA GLU A 106 14.23 12.03 10.64
C GLU A 106 13.74 12.06 12.09
N ASN A 107 12.59 11.44 12.38
CA ASN A 107 12.08 11.30 13.73
C ASN A 107 13.10 10.60 14.64
N GLY A 108 13.68 9.47 14.19
CA GLY A 108 14.72 8.75 14.91
C GLY A 108 15.93 9.62 15.26
N LYS A 109 16.40 10.46 14.34
CA LYS A 109 17.49 11.42 14.59
C LYS A 109 17.14 12.44 15.66
N THR A 110 15.96 13.07 15.58
CA THR A 110 15.54 14.07 16.58
C THR A 110 15.42 13.46 17.98
N VAL A 111 14.92 12.23 18.08
CA VAL A 111 14.82 11.52 19.37
C VAL A 111 16.21 11.14 19.89
N TYR A 112 17.12 10.73 19.00
CA TYR A 112 18.51 10.44 19.37
C TYR A 112 19.24 11.68 19.90
N GLU A 113 19.06 12.84 19.28
CA GLU A 113 19.62 14.11 19.76
C GLU A 113 19.09 14.46 21.16
N LYS A 114 17.78 14.31 21.40
CA LYS A 114 17.20 14.50 22.74
C LYS A 114 17.77 13.55 23.78
N VAL A 115 17.98 12.28 23.43
CA VAL A 115 18.64 11.31 24.34
C VAL A 115 20.05 11.76 24.69
N LYS A 116 20.79 12.30 23.72
CA LYS A 116 22.14 12.82 23.95
C LYS A 116 22.12 14.04 24.89
N GLU A 117 21.23 15.00 24.65
CA GLU A 117 21.07 16.18 25.51
C GLU A 117 20.73 15.78 26.95
N LEU A 118 19.75 14.87 27.14
CA LEU A 118 19.38 14.38 28.47
C LEU A 118 20.55 13.67 29.18
N LYS A 119 21.36 12.89 28.45
CA LYS A 119 22.56 12.25 29.01
C LYS A 119 23.63 13.27 29.43
N ASP A 120 23.75 14.37 28.72
CA ASP A 120 24.67 15.45 29.08
C ASP A 120 24.16 16.26 30.29
N GLU A 121 22.87 16.54 30.37
CA GLU A 121 22.24 17.23 31.51
C GLU A 121 22.27 16.42 32.80
N MET A 122 22.18 15.08 32.72
CA MET A 122 22.27 14.17 33.88
C MET A 122 23.53 14.38 34.73
N LYS A 123 24.61 14.91 34.15
CA LYS A 123 25.87 15.20 34.87
C LYS A 123 25.70 16.20 36.01
N TYR A 124 24.69 17.07 35.92
CA TYR A 124 24.43 18.14 36.89
C TYR A 124 23.24 17.87 37.82
N GLN A 125 22.59 16.72 37.66
CA GLN A 125 21.38 16.35 38.39
C GLN A 125 21.68 15.62 39.72
N THR A 126 20.73 15.68 40.65
CA THR A 126 20.73 14.87 41.88
C THR A 126 20.41 13.40 41.57
N GLU A 127 20.69 12.47 42.50
CA GLU A 127 20.44 11.04 42.27
C GLU A 127 18.96 10.71 41.98
N ALA A 128 18.02 11.40 42.63
CA ALA A 128 16.59 11.22 42.36
C ALA A 128 16.21 11.67 40.94
N GLU A 129 16.70 12.84 40.52
CA GLU A 129 16.46 13.39 39.17
C GLU A 129 17.12 12.54 38.08
N LYS A 130 18.35 12.02 38.33
CA LYS A 130 19.01 11.10 37.41
C LYS A 130 18.19 9.84 37.14
N MET A 131 17.53 9.30 38.16
CA MET A 131 16.70 8.12 38.02
C MET A 131 15.48 8.38 37.13
N GLU A 132 14.83 9.54 37.29
CA GLU A 132 13.73 9.97 36.43
C GLU A 132 14.21 10.21 34.99
N THR A 133 15.33 10.92 34.81
CA THR A 133 15.92 11.17 33.49
C THR A 133 16.33 9.87 32.79
N GLN A 134 16.90 8.91 33.53
CA GLN A 134 17.25 7.60 33.00
C GLN A 134 16.01 6.83 32.52
N SER A 135 14.89 6.92 33.25
CA SER A 135 13.62 6.32 32.81
C SER A 135 13.13 6.93 31.49
N LYS A 136 13.20 8.27 31.37
CA LYS A 136 12.86 8.98 30.11
C LYS A 136 13.78 8.55 28.96
N ILE A 137 15.09 8.48 29.20
CA ILE A 137 16.07 8.02 28.21
C ILE A 137 15.72 6.61 27.72
N SER A 138 15.45 5.66 28.62
CA SER A 138 15.09 4.30 28.24
C SER A 138 13.81 4.23 27.41
N SER A 139 12.81 5.07 27.71
CA SER A 139 11.61 5.18 26.87
C SER A 139 11.94 5.69 25.46
N LEU A 140 12.77 6.73 25.35
CA LEU A 140 13.19 7.28 24.05
C LEU A 140 14.06 6.30 23.26
N GLU A 141 14.98 5.57 23.90
CA GLU A 141 15.79 4.52 23.27
C GLU A 141 14.91 3.38 22.73
N SER A 142 13.84 3.02 23.45
CA SER A 142 12.85 2.06 22.96
C SER A 142 12.13 2.57 21.71
N LYS A 143 11.77 3.86 21.67
CA LYS A 143 11.16 4.49 20.48
C LYS A 143 12.11 4.49 19.28
N ILE A 144 13.40 4.81 19.48
CA ILE A 144 14.43 4.72 18.42
C ILE A 144 14.49 3.31 17.85
N LYS A 145 14.56 2.29 18.71
CA LYS A 145 14.62 0.89 18.26
C LYS A 145 13.37 0.46 17.49
N SER A 146 12.19 0.92 17.91
CA SER A 146 10.94 0.68 17.17
C SER A 146 10.98 1.35 15.80
N SER A 147 11.48 2.57 15.74
CA SER A 147 11.63 3.36 14.51
C SER A 147 12.59 2.68 13.52
N GLU A 148 13.74 2.20 13.98
CA GLU A 148 14.70 1.42 13.18
C GLU A 148 14.07 0.15 12.59
N LYS A 149 13.27 -0.57 13.39
CA LYS A 149 12.56 -1.78 12.94
C LYS A 149 11.52 -1.44 11.86
N ASN A 150 10.80 -0.33 12.00
CA ASN A 150 9.85 0.13 10.99
C ASN A 150 10.57 0.48 9.67
N VAL A 151 11.69 1.20 9.73
CA VAL A 151 12.52 1.51 8.57
C VAL A 151 12.98 0.23 7.85
N GLU A 152 13.44 -0.77 8.60
CA GLU A 152 13.86 -2.05 8.03
C GLU A 152 12.69 -2.78 7.33
N LEU A 153 11.51 -2.80 7.96
CA LEU A 153 10.30 -3.39 7.39
C LEU A 153 9.94 -2.72 6.06
N PHE A 154 9.87 -1.38 6.01
CA PHE A 154 9.55 -0.66 4.78
C PHE A 154 10.60 -0.82 3.68
N LYS A 155 11.89 -0.96 4.04
CA LYS A 155 12.96 -1.30 3.08
C LYS A 155 12.75 -2.71 2.51
N GLY A 156 12.30 -3.66 3.33
CA GLY A 156 11.89 -5.00 2.89
C GLY A 156 10.73 -4.97 1.88
N GLU A 157 9.67 -4.24 2.20
CA GLU A 157 8.49 -4.08 1.32
C GLU A 157 8.88 -3.42 -0.02
N GLN A 158 9.74 -2.39 0.00
CA GLN A 158 10.27 -1.80 -1.24
C GLN A 158 11.02 -2.82 -2.10
N LYS A 159 11.81 -3.71 -1.49
CA LYS A 159 12.55 -4.73 -2.21
C LYS A 159 11.60 -5.71 -2.91
N ILE A 160 10.57 -6.17 -2.19
CA ILE A 160 9.54 -7.07 -2.73
C ILE A 160 8.82 -6.39 -3.91
N ALA A 161 8.42 -5.12 -3.74
CA ALA A 161 7.77 -4.34 -4.79
C ALA A 161 8.65 -4.18 -6.04
N ARG A 162 9.96 -3.87 -5.87
CA ARG A 162 10.92 -3.79 -6.98
C ARG A 162 11.09 -5.13 -7.70
N ASP A 163 11.12 -6.24 -6.96
CA ASP A 163 11.22 -7.56 -7.57
C ASP A 163 9.94 -7.94 -8.34
N LYS A 164 8.76 -7.47 -7.90
CA LYS A 164 7.51 -7.61 -8.66
C LYS A 164 7.57 -6.83 -9.97
N ILE A 165 8.10 -5.60 -9.99
CA ILE A 165 8.31 -4.83 -11.22
C ILE A 165 9.21 -5.59 -12.20
N LYS A 166 10.34 -6.13 -11.74
CA LYS A 166 11.24 -6.93 -12.60
C LYS A 166 10.54 -8.12 -13.25
N LYS A 167 9.69 -8.83 -12.51
CA LYS A 167 8.90 -9.95 -13.05
C LYS A 167 7.89 -9.49 -14.10
N LEU A 168 7.24 -8.35 -13.88
CA LEU A 168 6.33 -7.74 -14.86
C LEU A 168 7.07 -7.32 -16.13
N GLU A 169 8.29 -6.78 -16.00
CA GLU A 169 9.15 -6.44 -17.13
C GLU A 169 9.58 -7.66 -17.94
N GLN A 170 9.96 -8.76 -17.28
CA GLN A 170 10.25 -10.03 -17.95
C GLN A 170 9.03 -10.52 -18.74
N LYS A 171 7.84 -10.48 -18.13
CA LYS A 171 6.60 -10.86 -18.80
C LYS A 171 6.30 -9.98 -20.03
N ALA A 172 6.49 -8.66 -19.91
CA ALA A 172 6.34 -7.75 -21.04
C ALA A 172 7.33 -8.04 -22.18
N GLN A 173 8.59 -8.41 -21.85
CA GLN A 173 9.58 -8.82 -22.85
C GLN A 173 9.20 -10.12 -23.55
N GLU A 174 8.65 -11.10 -22.83
CA GLU A 174 8.16 -12.35 -23.42
C GLU A 174 6.99 -12.11 -24.37
N ILE A 175 6.01 -11.31 -23.97
CA ILE A 175 4.88 -10.88 -24.81
C ILE A 175 5.39 -10.17 -26.07
N ASN A 176 6.46 -9.37 -25.96
CA ASN A 176 7.04 -8.68 -27.10
C ASN A 176 7.79 -9.58 -28.09
N LYS A 177 8.28 -10.74 -27.66
CA LYS A 177 8.97 -11.73 -28.51
C LYS A 177 8.01 -12.64 -29.30
N ILE A 178 6.74 -12.70 -28.90
CA ILE A 178 5.64 -13.40 -29.59
C ILE A 178 5.02 -12.45 -30.63
#